data_AF-A0A962Y498-F1
#
_entry.id   AF-A0A962Y498-F1
#
_cell.length_a   1.000
_cell.length_b   1.000
_cell.length_c   1.000
_cell.angle_alpha   90.00
_cell.angle_beta   90.00
_cell.angle_gamma   90.00
#
_symmetry.space_group_name_H-M   'P 1'
#
loop_
_entity.id
_entity.type
_entity.pdbx_description
1 polymer ?
#
loop_
_entity_poly.entity_id
_entity_poly.type
_entity_poly.pdbx_seq_one_letter_code
_entity_poly.pdbx_strand_id
1 'polypeptide(L)'
;MTEEPAAQRLQRYRSAWHDTPGVADLASRLPTEQQIDAVWAFSDFAAHTCLRNPLLLADLHTAGLLESRYRGGEMAAALAAALQDVSDETALEVQLRRFRQREMLRIVWRDLGGLAS
;
A
#
# COMPACT_ATOMS: atom_id res chain seq x y z
N MET A 1 0.62 22.05 21.32
CA MET A 1 0.42 21.30 20.08
C MET A 1 -0.33 20.04 20.46
N THR A 2 -1.65 20.05 20.32
CA THR A 2 -2.50 18.92 20.74
C THR A 2 -2.38 17.84 19.69
N GLU A 3 -1.84 16.68 20.04
CA GLU A 3 -1.82 15.54 19.12
C GLU A 3 -3.27 15.17 18.75
N GLU A 4 -3.53 15.05 17.45
CA GLU A 4 -4.84 14.63 16.95
C GLU A 4 -5.13 13.20 17.44
N PRO A 5 -6.29 12.94 18.08
CA PRO A 5 -6.66 11.60 18.51
C PRO A 5 -6.68 10.61 17.33
N ALA A 6 -6.21 9.38 17.56
CA ALA A 6 -6.13 8.35 16.52
C ALA A 6 -7.49 8.09 15.83
N ALA A 7 -8.60 8.14 16.58
CA ALA A 7 -9.94 8.00 16.04
C ALA A 7 -10.32 9.15 15.08
N GLN A 8 -9.92 10.38 15.38
CA GLN A 8 -10.18 11.54 14.52
C GLN A 8 -9.36 11.45 13.23
N ARG A 9 -8.10 11.04 13.34
CA ARG A 9 -7.21 10.82 12.20
C ARG A 9 -7.72 9.72 11.27
N LEU A 10 -8.14 8.57 11.82
CA LEU A 10 -8.73 7.48 11.06
C LEU A 10 -10.01 7.93 10.33
N GLN A 11 -10.87 8.68 11.02
CA GLN A 11 -12.09 9.21 10.40
C GLN A 11 -11.79 10.11 9.21
N ARG A 12 -10.76 10.98 9.30
CA ARG A 12 -10.31 11.80 8.18
C ARG A 12 -9.88 10.96 6.98
N TYR A 13 -9.13 9.87 7.22
CA TYR A 13 -8.71 8.97 6.14
C TYR A 13 -9.88 8.23 5.49
N ARG A 14 -10.84 7.75 6.28
CA ARG A 14 -12.06 7.12 5.76
C ARG A 14 -12.84 8.07 4.87
N SER A 15 -13.07 9.31 5.32
CA SER A 15 -13.79 10.31 4.53
C SER A 15 -13.05 10.60 3.22
N ALA A 16 -11.75 10.88 3.28
CA ALA A 16 -10.96 11.13 2.08
C ALA A 16 -10.94 9.95 1.10
N TRP A 17 -10.97 8.71 1.61
CA TRP A 17 -11.01 7.49 0.78
C TRP A 17 -12.30 7.36 0.00
N HIS A 18 -13.45 7.58 0.64
CA HIS A 18 -14.76 7.55 -0.02
C HIS A 18 -14.89 8.64 -1.08
N ASP A 19 -14.27 9.80 -0.84
CA ASP A 19 -14.27 10.92 -1.79
C ASP A 19 -13.25 10.75 -2.93
N THR A 20 -12.35 9.75 -2.86
CA THR A 20 -11.32 9.54 -3.87
C THR A 20 -11.93 8.92 -5.14
N PRO A 21 -11.81 9.57 -6.31
CA PRO A 21 -12.36 9.04 -7.55
C PRO A 21 -11.82 7.66 -7.91
N GLY A 22 -12.69 6.78 -8.40
CA GLY A 22 -12.34 5.42 -8.82
C GLY A 22 -12.21 4.39 -7.70
N VAL A 23 -12.24 4.79 -6.42
CA VAL A 23 -12.23 3.83 -5.29
C VAL A 23 -13.47 2.92 -5.33
N ALA A 24 -14.65 3.48 -5.64
CA ALA A 24 -15.89 2.72 -5.74
C ALA A 24 -15.79 1.59 -6.80
N ASP A 25 -15.11 1.84 -7.92
CA ASP A 25 -14.92 0.85 -8.99
C ASP A 25 -13.96 -0.28 -8.58
N LEU A 26 -13.12 -0.05 -7.56
CA LEU A 26 -12.17 -1.01 -7.03
C LEU A 26 -12.73 -1.85 -5.87
N ALA A 27 -13.97 -1.63 -5.43
CA ALA A 27 -14.52 -2.22 -4.20
C ALA A 27 -14.34 -3.75 -4.09
N SER A 28 -14.48 -4.50 -5.19
CA SER A 28 -14.31 -5.97 -5.22
C SER A 28 -12.85 -6.45 -5.17
N ARG A 29 -11.89 -5.53 -5.34
CA ARG A 29 -10.45 -5.79 -5.39
C ARG A 29 -9.71 -5.22 -4.18
N LEU A 30 -10.43 -4.57 -3.27
CA LEU A 30 -9.87 -3.97 -2.07
C LEU A 30 -10.00 -4.93 -0.88
N PRO A 31 -9.09 -4.87 0.10
CA PRO A 31 -9.29 -5.52 1.38
C PRO A 31 -10.56 -5.02 2.07
N THR A 32 -11.01 -5.75 3.08
CA THR A 32 -12.16 -5.30 3.89
C THR A 32 -11.87 -3.96 4.57
N GLU A 33 -12.91 -3.16 4.80
CA GLU A 33 -12.78 -1.88 5.53
C GLU A 33 -12.11 -2.07 6.89
N GLN A 34 -12.43 -3.16 7.60
CA GLN A 34 -11.80 -3.49 8.88
C GLN A 34 -10.28 -3.68 8.76
N GLN A 35 -9.80 -4.34 7.70
CA GLN A 35 -8.35 -4.51 7.47
C GLN A 35 -7.69 -3.19 7.11
N ILE A 36 -8.34 -2.37 6.26
CA ILE A 36 -7.84 -1.04 5.90
C ILE A 36 -7.73 -0.16 7.15
N ASP A 37 -8.77 -0.14 7.98
CA ASP A 37 -8.83 0.65 9.20
C ASP A 37 -7.78 0.24 10.22
N ALA A 38 -7.56 -1.07 10.42
CA ALA A 38 -6.53 -1.56 11.30
C ALA A 38 -5.15 -1.05 10.88
N VAL A 39 -4.85 -1.06 9.58
CA VAL A 39 -3.57 -0.55 9.07
C VAL A 39 -3.48 0.97 9.20
N TRP A 40 -4.53 1.69 8.85
CA TRP A 40 -4.53 3.16 8.83
C TRP A 40 -4.56 3.79 10.22
N ALA A 41 -5.15 3.11 11.21
CA ALA A 41 -5.13 3.58 12.60
C ALA A 41 -3.70 3.70 13.16
N PHE A 42 -2.77 2.87 12.67
CA PHE A 42 -1.41 2.79 13.18
C PHE A 42 -0.34 3.27 12.17
N SER A 43 -0.69 3.62 10.93
CA SER A 43 0.28 4.10 9.93
C SER A 43 -0.26 5.17 8.99
N ASP A 44 0.10 6.42 9.26
CA ASP A 44 -0.17 7.55 8.37
C ASP A 44 0.49 7.37 7.00
N PHE A 45 1.66 6.72 6.96
CA PHE A 45 2.33 6.39 5.71
C PHE A 45 1.47 5.46 4.83
N ALA A 46 0.89 4.41 5.41
CA ALA A 46 0.04 3.50 4.66
C ALA A 46 -1.25 4.20 4.21
N ALA A 47 -1.90 4.97 5.09
CA ALA A 47 -3.09 5.73 4.76
C ALA A 47 -2.84 6.71 3.60
N HIS A 48 -1.80 7.55 3.69
CA HIS A 48 -1.46 8.48 2.62
C HIS A 48 -1.04 7.79 1.32
N THR A 49 -0.35 6.65 1.41
CA THR A 49 0.03 5.88 0.21
C THR A 49 -1.19 5.33 -0.50
N CYS A 50 -2.15 4.78 0.24
CA CYS A 50 -3.40 4.25 -0.34
C CYS A 50 -4.23 5.39 -0.93
N LEU A 51 -4.45 6.48 -0.20
CA LEU A 51 -5.22 7.65 -0.68
C LEU A 51 -4.66 8.24 -1.98
N ARG A 52 -3.34 8.30 -2.12
CA ARG A 52 -2.69 8.81 -3.34
C ARG A 52 -2.72 7.83 -4.50
N ASN A 53 -2.80 6.54 -4.23
CA ASN A 53 -2.84 5.50 -5.26
C ASN A 53 -3.69 4.31 -4.81
N PRO A 54 -5.02 4.39 -4.91
CA PRO A 54 -5.92 3.31 -4.52
C PRO A 54 -5.68 2.02 -5.31
N LEU A 55 -5.27 2.15 -6.57
CA LEU A 55 -5.00 1.03 -7.46
C LEU A 55 -3.85 0.16 -6.94
N LEU A 56 -2.81 0.76 -6.35
CA LEU A 56 -1.72 0.02 -5.73
C LEU A 56 -2.22 -0.96 -4.65
N LEU A 57 -3.13 -0.51 -3.79
CA LEU A 57 -3.71 -1.36 -2.75
C LEU A 57 -4.53 -2.50 -3.38
N ALA A 58 -5.36 -2.18 -4.37
CA ALA A 58 -6.18 -3.16 -5.08
C ALA A 58 -5.32 -4.22 -5.80
N ASP A 59 -4.25 -3.81 -6.48
CA ASP A 59 -3.32 -4.71 -7.17
C ASP A 59 -2.61 -5.64 -6.18
N LEU A 60 -2.12 -5.10 -5.06
CA LEU A 60 -1.48 -5.90 -4.02
C LEU A 60 -2.42 -6.90 -3.37
N HIS A 61 -3.68 -6.51 -3.13
CA HIS A 61 -4.68 -7.41 -2.55
C HIS A 61 -5.08 -8.51 -3.54
N THR A 62 -5.42 -8.13 -4.77
CA THR A 62 -5.82 -9.07 -5.83
C THR A 62 -4.71 -10.09 -6.13
N ALA A 63 -3.45 -9.66 -6.10
CA ALA A 63 -2.29 -10.54 -6.30
C ALA A 63 -1.93 -11.37 -5.05
N GLY A 64 -2.64 -11.23 -3.93
CA GLY A 64 -2.32 -11.92 -2.66
C GLY A 64 -0.99 -11.47 -2.03
N LEU A 65 -0.42 -10.34 -2.47
CA LEU A 65 0.91 -9.89 -2.09
C LEU A 65 0.94 -9.18 -0.73
N LEU A 66 -0.20 -8.67 -0.25
CA LEU A 66 -0.31 -8.05 1.07
C LEU A 66 0.03 -9.03 2.20
N GLU A 67 -0.28 -10.31 2.03
CA GLU A 67 -0.13 -11.33 3.08
C GLU A 67 1.02 -12.31 2.78
N SER A 68 1.47 -12.36 1.53
CA SER A 68 2.54 -13.27 1.11
C SER A 68 3.92 -12.86 1.63
N ARG A 69 4.69 -13.84 2.13
CA ARG A 69 6.14 -13.69 2.38
C ARG A 69 6.89 -13.93 1.08
N TYR A 70 7.89 -13.10 0.79
CA TYR A 70 8.84 -13.44 -0.26
C TYR A 70 9.73 -14.61 0.19
N ARG A 71 9.89 -15.59 -0.69
CA ARG A 71 10.94 -16.59 -0.61
C ARG A 71 12.24 -16.03 -1.19
N GLY A 72 13.34 -16.76 -0.98
CA GLY A 72 14.66 -16.38 -1.48
C GLY A 72 14.62 -16.04 -2.98
N GLY A 73 15.06 -14.84 -3.34
CA GLY A 73 15.12 -14.36 -4.72
C GLY A 73 13.83 -13.76 -5.29
N GLU A 74 12.66 -13.96 -4.69
CA GLU A 74 11.39 -13.46 -5.26
C GLU A 74 11.34 -11.93 -5.31
N MET A 75 11.88 -11.24 -4.29
CA MET A 75 11.97 -9.78 -4.30
C MET A 75 12.88 -9.27 -5.42
N ALA A 76 14.02 -9.94 -5.64
CA ALA A 76 14.96 -9.56 -6.68
C ALA A 76 14.37 -9.81 -8.07
N ALA A 77 13.67 -10.92 -8.26
CA ALA A 77 12.94 -11.21 -9.50
C ALA A 77 11.82 -10.18 -9.76
N ALA A 78 11.05 -9.82 -8.74
CA ALA A 78 10.01 -8.79 -8.85
C ALA A 78 10.59 -7.41 -9.20
N LEU A 79 11.76 -7.06 -8.64
CA LEU A 79 12.45 -5.82 -8.99
C LEU A 79 12.97 -5.87 -10.43
N ALA A 80 13.59 -6.97 -10.84
CA ALA A 80 14.09 -7.14 -12.21
C ALA A 80 12.95 -7.00 -13.24
N ALA A 81 11.80 -7.62 -12.96
CA ALA A 81 10.61 -7.47 -13.79
C ALA A 81 10.10 -6.01 -13.82
N ALA A 82 10.07 -5.31 -12.69
CA ALA A 82 9.64 -3.90 -12.64
C ALA A 82 10.58 -2.95 -13.41
N LEU A 83 11.83 -3.36 -13.66
CA LEU A 83 12.84 -2.58 -14.36
C LEU A 83 13.05 -2.99 -15.83
N GLN A 84 12.34 -4.01 -16.32
CA GLN A 84 12.59 -4.61 -17.64
C GLN A 84 12.51 -3.63 -18.81
N ASP A 85 11.61 -2.63 -18.74
CA ASP A 85 11.37 -1.63 -19.79
C ASP A 85 12.00 -0.26 -19.47
N VAL A 86 12.84 -0.18 -18.43
CA VAL A 86 13.49 1.06 -18.02
C VAL A 86 14.77 1.27 -18.82
N SER A 87 14.79 2.28 -19.67
CA SER A 87 15.91 2.57 -20.57
C SER A 87 16.79 3.76 -20.18
N ASP A 88 16.36 4.56 -19.19
CA ASP A 88 17.07 5.77 -18.78
C ASP A 88 17.08 5.96 -17.24
N GLU A 89 18.03 6.76 -16.77
CA GLU A 89 18.27 6.99 -15.34
C GLU A 89 17.09 7.68 -14.64
N THR A 90 16.39 8.60 -15.32
CA THR A 90 15.24 9.29 -14.73
C THR A 90 14.08 8.32 -14.50
N ALA A 91 13.80 7.46 -15.49
CA ALA A 91 12.82 6.40 -15.36
C ALA A 91 13.22 5.37 -14.29
N LEU A 92 14.50 5.03 -14.18
CA LEU A 92 15.04 4.13 -13.16
C LEU A 92 14.74 4.64 -11.75
N GLU A 93 15.08 5.90 -11.48
CA GLU A 93 14.80 6.48 -10.17
C GLU A 93 13.31 6.47 -9.82
N VAL A 94 12.44 6.78 -10.80
CA VAL A 94 10.99 6.76 -10.60
C VAL A 94 10.51 5.35 -10.27
N GLN A 95 10.96 4.33 -11.01
CA GLN A 95 10.55 2.95 -10.77
C GLN A 95 11.09 2.40 -9.44
N LEU A 96 12.32 2.73 -9.07
CA LEU A 96 12.88 2.36 -7.76
C LEU A 96 12.08 2.99 -6.61
N ARG A 97 11.70 4.26 -6.71
CA ARG A 97 10.84 4.92 -5.71
C ARG A 97 9.47 4.25 -5.59
N ARG A 98 8.85 3.90 -6.73
CA ARG A 98 7.56 3.18 -6.77
C ARG A 98 7.67 1.78 -6.17
N PHE A 99 8.71 1.04 -6.54
CA PHE A 99 8.97 -0.30 -5.99
C PHE A 99 9.18 -0.24 -4.47
N ARG A 100 10.00 0.71 -4.00
CA ARG A 100 10.22 0.92 -2.56
C ARG A 100 8.91 1.26 -1.84
N GLN A 101 8.09 2.17 -2.38
CA GLN A 101 6.81 2.52 -1.77
C GLN A 101 5.87 1.31 -1.68
N ARG A 102 5.78 0.52 -2.75
CA ARG A 102 5.00 -0.73 -2.79
C ARG A 102 5.47 -1.69 -1.70
N GLU A 103 6.77 -1.93 -1.59
CA GLU A 103 7.33 -2.85 -0.60
C GLU A 103 7.16 -2.34 0.84
N MET A 104 7.34 -1.04 1.08
CA MET A 104 7.05 -0.45 2.40
C MET A 104 5.58 -0.64 2.80
N LEU A 105 4.64 -0.44 1.87
CA LEU A 105 3.21 -0.69 2.15
C LEU A 105 2.98 -2.15 2.52
N ARG A 106 3.58 -3.10 1.80
CA ARG A 106 3.49 -4.54 2.13
C ARG A 106 4.06 -4.86 3.51
N ILE A 107 5.20 -4.29 3.88
CA ILE A 107 5.81 -4.49 5.20
C ILE A 107 4.86 -4.00 6.30
N VAL A 108 4.37 -2.77 6.19
CA VAL A 108 3.43 -2.18 7.17
C VAL A 108 2.16 -3.02 7.27
N TRP A 109 1.62 -3.46 6.13
CA TRP A 109 0.41 -4.28 6.10
C TRP A 109 0.60 -5.61 6.82
N ARG A 110 1.72 -6.31 6.56
CA ARG A 110 2.03 -7.59 7.20
C ARG A 110 2.28 -7.46 8.69
N ASP A 111 2.96 -6.40 9.10
CA ASP A 111 3.27 -6.13 10.50
C ASP A 111 1.99 -5.86 11.30
N LEU A 112 1.15 -4.95 10.82
CA LEU A 112 -0.10 -4.58 11.48
C LEU A 112 -1.21 -5.64 11.33
N GLY A 113 -1.12 -6.51 10.32
CA GLY A 113 -2.01 -7.66 10.16
C GLY A 113 -1.67 -8.85 11.06
N GLY A 114 -0.62 -8.77 11.88
CA GLY A 114 -0.17 -9.88 12.73
C GLY A 114 0.47 -11.04 11.94
N LEU A 115 0.89 -10.78 10.69
CA LEU A 115 1.47 -11.77 9.77
C LEU A 115 3.00 -11.68 9.72
N ALA A 116 3.60 -10.79 10.52
CA ALA A 116 5.04 -10.71 10.78
C ALA A 116 5.47 -11.82 11.75
N SER A 117 5.66 -13.02 11.21
CA SER A 117 6.50 -14.08 11.78
C SER A 117 7.50 -14.55 10.75
#